data_AF-A0A8T1A2C3-F1
#
_entry.id   AF-A0A8T1A2C3-F1
#
_cell.length_a   1.000
_cell.length_b   1.000
_cell.length_c   1.000
_cell.angle_alpha   90.00
_cell.angle_beta   90.00
_cell.angle_gamma   90.00
#
_symmetry.space_group_name_H-M   'P 1'
#
loop_
_entity.id
_entity.type
_entity.pdbx_description
1 polymer ?
#
loop_
_entity_poly.entity_id
_entity_poly.type
_entity_poly.pdbx_seq_one_letter_code
_entity_poly.pdbx_strand_id
1 'polypeptide(L)'
;MMLAAVVRPRWNAASGSYFDGKLGIWPFIVQEPAVRSSSRRPAGTMITKEGRVNKGTYRKMLIQHLLPAVRERWPSVCNGGLLRVQQDNAPAHISPMDTQFVAAAAELGLTRFKLARGSGRRAASKSWSRRSRQRTGSCPLQPSTPRS
;
A
#
# COMPACT_ATOMS: atom_id res chain seq x y z
N MET A 1 -11.31 -9.96 8.38
CA MET A 1 -10.32 -8.86 8.31
C MET A 1 -9.56 -8.93 6.97
N MET A 2 -9.06 -7.81 6.44
CA MET A 2 -8.23 -7.77 5.22
C MET A 2 -7.07 -6.78 5.33
N LEU A 3 -5.98 -7.03 4.62
CA LEU A 3 -4.89 -6.09 4.39
C LEU A 3 -5.18 -5.34 3.09
N ALA A 4 -5.46 -4.04 3.17
CA ALA A 4 -5.61 -3.19 2.01
C ALA A 4 -4.40 -2.25 1.91
N ALA A 5 -3.77 -2.22 0.74
CA ALA A 5 -2.62 -1.37 0.47
C ALA A 5 -2.95 -0.39 -0.64
N VAL A 6 -2.90 0.89 -0.29
CA VAL A 6 -3.16 2.01 -1.19
C VAL A 6 -2.02 3.00 -1.06
N VAL A 7 -1.62 3.55 -2.20
CA VAL A 7 -0.63 4.60 -2.34
C VAL A 7 -1.28 5.85 -2.88
N ARG A 8 -0.60 6.97 -2.73
CA ARG A 8 -1.02 8.21 -3.37
C ARG A 8 -0.92 8.03 -4.90
N PRO A 9 -1.98 8.33 -5.67
CA PRO A 9 -1.91 8.33 -7.12
C PRO A 9 -0.80 9.24 -7.62
N ARG A 10 -0.04 8.79 -8.62
CA ARG A 10 1.07 9.56 -9.20
C ARG A 10 1.11 9.38 -10.71
N TRP A 11 1.58 10.41 -11.40
CA TRP A 11 1.90 10.31 -12.81
C TRP A 11 3.13 9.41 -13.00
N ASN A 12 3.04 8.42 -13.86
CA ASN A 12 4.16 7.59 -14.24
C ASN A 12 4.63 7.96 -15.65
N ALA A 13 5.76 8.66 -15.74
CA ALA A 13 6.35 9.06 -17.02
C ALA A 13 6.79 7.85 -17.86
N ALA A 14 7.13 6.72 -17.23
CA ALA A 14 7.58 5.52 -17.95
C ALA A 14 6.44 4.80 -18.68
N SER A 15 5.21 4.82 -18.13
CA SER A 15 4.04 4.20 -18.76
C SER A 15 3.14 5.20 -19.47
N GLY A 16 3.43 6.50 -19.41
CA GLY A 16 2.60 7.56 -19.96
C GLY A 16 1.18 7.60 -19.37
N SER A 17 0.99 7.07 -18.16
CA SER A 17 -0.33 6.88 -17.54
C SER A 17 -0.32 7.22 -16.05
N TYR A 18 -1.51 7.52 -15.51
CA TYR A 18 -1.69 7.74 -14.08
C TYR A 18 -1.70 6.41 -13.33
N PHE A 19 -0.80 6.27 -12.35
CA PHE A 19 -0.86 5.20 -11.38
C PHE A 19 -2.02 5.49 -10.41
N ASP A 20 -2.99 4.58 -10.35
CA ASP A 20 -4.21 4.70 -9.56
C ASP A 20 -3.98 4.59 -8.05
N GLY A 21 -2.76 4.21 -7.64
CA GLY A 21 -2.40 4.04 -6.24
C GLY A 21 -2.93 2.75 -5.63
N LYS A 22 -3.57 1.86 -6.40
CA LYS A 22 -4.12 0.62 -5.83
C LYS A 22 -3.08 -0.49 -5.96
N LEU A 23 -2.55 -0.96 -4.82
CA LEU A 23 -1.62 -2.10 -4.82
C LEU A 23 -2.36 -3.42 -4.70
N GLY A 24 -3.32 -3.50 -3.79
CA GLY A 24 -4.10 -4.72 -3.60
C GLY A 24 -4.91 -4.78 -2.32
N ILE A 25 -5.77 -5.80 -2.25
CA ILE A 25 -6.57 -6.17 -1.09
C ILE A 25 -6.39 -7.67 -0.88
N TRP A 26 -5.91 -8.06 0.30
CA TRP A 26 -5.67 -9.45 0.65
C TRP A 26 -6.45 -9.83 1.91
N PRO A 27 -7.46 -10.71 1.81
CA PRO A 27 -8.26 -11.12 2.97
C PRO A 27 -7.47 -12.10 3.85
N PHE A 28 -7.66 -12.00 5.17
CA PHE A 28 -7.15 -13.01 6.10
C PHE A 28 -8.11 -14.20 6.11
N ILE A 29 -7.84 -15.19 5.27
CA ILE A 29 -8.65 -16.40 5.12
C ILE A 29 -7.85 -17.66 5.46
N VAL A 30 -8.52 -18.63 6.06
CA VAL A 30 -8.01 -19.98 6.29
C VAL A 30 -8.98 -20.95 5.65
N GLN A 31 -8.46 -21.88 4.84
CA GLN A 31 -9.26 -22.96 4.27
C GLN A 31 -9.20 -24.15 5.24
N GLU A 32 -10.34 -24.55 5.80
CA GLU A 32 -10.44 -25.69 6.70
C GLU A 32 -11.52 -26.66 6.19
N PRO A 33 -11.32 -27.98 6.31
CA PRO A 33 -12.36 -28.94 5.99
C PRO A 33 -13.55 -28.78 6.94
N ALA A 34 -14.76 -28.93 6.38
CA ALA A 34 -16.00 -28.91 7.14
C ALA A 34 -16.01 -30.04 8.17
N VAL A 35 -15.99 -29.70 9.46
CA VAL A 35 -16.02 -30.68 10.56
C VAL A 35 -17.40 -31.32 10.69
N ARG A 36 -18.46 -30.54 10.50
CA ARG A 36 -19.84 -31.00 10.61
C ARG A 36 -20.48 -31.02 9.23
N SER A 37 -21.13 -32.13 8.90
CA SER A 37 -21.98 -32.22 7.71
C SER A 37 -23.24 -31.38 7.90
N SER A 38 -23.61 -30.68 6.86
CA SER A 38 -24.90 -30.00 6.72
C SER A 38 -25.44 -30.29 5.32
N SER A 39 -26.75 -30.10 5.12
CA SER A 39 -27.40 -30.35 3.82
C SER A 39 -26.68 -29.67 2.64
N ARG A 40 -26.03 -28.52 2.87
CA ARG A 40 -25.31 -27.76 1.83
C ARG A 40 -23.79 -27.90 1.88
N ARG A 41 -23.24 -28.62 2.88
CA ARG A 41 -21.79 -28.77 3.09
C ARG A 41 -21.52 -30.16 3.67
N PRO A 42 -21.28 -31.18 2.83
CA PRO A 42 -20.86 -32.49 3.33
C PRO A 42 -19.54 -32.35 4.11
N ALA A 43 -19.34 -33.23 5.09
CA ALA A 43 -18.11 -33.23 5.89
C ALA A 43 -16.89 -33.39 4.98
N GLY A 44 -15.81 -32.67 5.26
CA GLY A 44 -14.61 -32.64 4.43
C GLY A 44 -14.60 -31.60 3.29
N THR A 45 -15.73 -30.94 3.00
CA THR A 45 -15.73 -29.82 2.03
C THR A 45 -14.82 -28.69 2.53
N MET A 46 -13.91 -28.20 1.68
CA MET A 46 -13.05 -27.07 2.05
C MET A 46 -13.90 -25.79 2.20
N ILE A 47 -13.95 -25.26 3.42
CA ILE A 47 -14.66 -24.03 3.75
C ILE A 47 -13.63 -22.94 4.02
N THR A 48 -13.86 -21.78 3.39
CA THR A 48 -13.11 -20.58 3.72
C THR A 48 -13.67 -19.95 4.98
N LYS A 49 -12.85 -19.90 6.03
CA LYS A 49 -13.15 -19.21 7.29
C LYS A 49 -12.26 -17.98 7.42
N GLU A 50 -12.70 -17.04 8.25
CA GLU A 50 -11.87 -15.89 8.61
C GLU A 50 -10.69 -16.33 9.49
N GLY A 51 -9.49 -15.90 9.11
CA GLY A 51 -8.27 -16.17 9.83
C GLY A 51 -8.05 -15.19 10.98
N ARG A 52 -7.50 -15.69 12.09
CA ARG A 52 -7.07 -14.83 13.21
C ARG A 52 -5.92 -13.92 12.78
N VAL A 53 -6.04 -12.63 13.07
CA VAL A 53 -5.00 -11.62 12.78
C VAL A 53 -4.10 -11.45 14.00
N ASN A 54 -2.90 -12.01 13.90
CA ASN A 54 -1.83 -11.91 14.89
C ASN A 54 -0.66 -11.15 14.25
N LYS A 55 0.26 -10.62 15.06
CA LYS A 55 1.47 -9.94 14.56
C LYS A 55 2.25 -10.77 13.54
N GLY A 56 2.36 -12.08 13.77
CA GLY A 56 3.04 -13.01 12.86
C GLY A 56 2.31 -13.22 11.53
N THR A 57 0.98 -13.35 11.55
CA THR A 57 0.20 -13.51 10.30
C THR A 57 0.19 -12.20 9.51
N TYR A 58 0.09 -11.06 10.21
CA TYR A 58 0.20 -9.73 9.60
C TYR A 58 1.57 -9.50 8.94
N ARG A 59 2.68 -9.83 9.64
CA ARG A 59 4.03 -9.76 9.07
C ARG A 59 4.17 -10.59 7.80
N LYS A 60 3.70 -11.85 7.83
CA LYS A 60 3.75 -12.73 6.65
C LYS A 60 3.00 -12.12 5.46
N MET A 61 1.82 -11.57 5.67
CA MET A 61 1.05 -10.92 4.61
C MET A 61 1.78 -9.72 4.01
N LEU A 62 2.46 -8.90 4.84
CA LEU A 62 3.25 -7.78 4.34
C LEU A 62 4.43 -8.26 3.50
N ILE A 63 5.13 -9.31 3.92
CA ILE A 63 6.29 -9.84 3.19
C ILE A 63 5.87 -10.52 1.90
N GLN A 64 4.84 -11.38 1.96
CA GLN A 64 4.43 -12.23 0.83
C GLN A 64 3.63 -11.48 -0.23
N HIS A 65 2.87 -10.46 0.17
CA HIS A 65 1.94 -9.79 -0.74
C HIS A 65 2.28 -8.31 -0.94
N LEU A 66 2.49 -7.55 0.13
CA LEU A 66 2.73 -6.11 0.01
C LEU A 66 4.06 -5.81 -0.70
N LEU A 67 5.18 -6.39 -0.25
CA LEU A 67 6.48 -6.07 -0.82
C LEU A 67 6.60 -6.42 -2.32
N PRO A 68 6.15 -7.60 -2.78
CA PRO A 68 6.14 -7.91 -4.20
C PRO A 68 5.23 -6.98 -5.02
N ALA A 69 4.02 -6.69 -4.51
CA ALA A 69 3.09 -5.78 -5.18
C ALA A 69 3.66 -4.36 -5.32
N VAL A 70 4.38 -3.89 -4.29
CA VAL A 70 5.14 -2.64 -4.37
C VAL A 70 6.20 -2.76 -5.46
N ARG A 71 7.08 -3.77 -5.42
CA ARG A 71 8.15 -3.92 -6.41
C ARG A 71 7.64 -3.92 -7.86
N GLU A 72 6.53 -4.61 -8.11
CA GLU A 72 5.97 -4.75 -9.46
C GLU A 72 5.28 -3.46 -9.96
N ARG A 73 4.49 -2.81 -9.10
CA ARG A 73 3.64 -1.70 -9.52
C ARG A 73 4.18 -0.31 -9.18
N TRP A 74 5.26 -0.23 -8.41
CA TRP A 74 5.83 1.05 -8.01
C TRP A 74 6.43 1.76 -9.22
N PRO A 75 6.00 3.00 -9.52
CA PRO A 75 6.51 3.71 -10.68
C PRO A 75 7.99 4.05 -10.51
N SER A 76 8.77 3.82 -11.58
CA SER A 76 10.22 4.05 -11.61
C SER A 76 10.62 5.50 -11.35
N VAL A 77 9.72 6.46 -11.62
CA VAL A 77 9.89 7.89 -11.27
C VAL A 77 10.05 8.11 -9.76
N CYS A 78 9.58 7.15 -8.95
CA CYS A 78 9.73 7.17 -7.50
C CYS A 78 10.93 6.32 -7.01
N ASN A 79 11.74 5.75 -7.92
CA ASN A 79 12.97 5.06 -7.57
C ASN A 79 13.95 6.05 -6.95
N GLY A 80 14.33 5.82 -5.69
CA GLY A 80 15.16 6.72 -4.89
C GLY A 80 14.39 7.54 -3.85
N GLY A 81 13.05 7.64 -3.95
CA GLY A 81 12.22 8.26 -2.92
C GLY A 81 12.06 7.37 -1.68
N LEU A 82 11.89 7.98 -0.49
CA LEU A 82 11.57 7.24 0.73
C LEU A 82 10.12 6.71 0.66
N LEU A 83 9.94 5.39 0.64
CA LEU A 83 8.64 4.76 0.76
C LEU A 83 8.19 4.76 2.23
N ARG A 84 7.19 5.58 2.54
CA ARG A 84 6.59 5.64 3.88
C ARG A 84 5.34 4.76 3.91
N VAL A 85 5.37 3.70 4.69
CA VAL A 85 4.20 2.85 4.91
C VAL A 85 3.56 3.23 6.22
N GLN A 86 2.34 3.73 6.12
CA GLN A 86 1.50 4.04 7.25
C GLN A 86 0.66 2.82 7.58
N GLN A 87 0.76 2.36 8.83
CA GLN A 87 -0.13 1.32 9.35
C GLN A 87 -1.25 1.98 10.15
N ASP A 88 -2.39 1.30 10.22
CA ASP A 88 -3.43 1.64 11.17
C ASP A 88 -2.96 1.30 12.60
N ASN A 89 -3.67 1.81 13.60
CA ASN A 89 -3.31 1.58 15.01
C ASN A 89 -3.83 0.23 15.54
N ALA A 90 -4.02 -0.77 14.66
CA ALA A 90 -4.52 -2.08 15.06
C ALA A 90 -3.50 -2.80 15.97
N PRO A 91 -3.95 -3.65 16.92
CA PRO A 91 -3.03 -4.35 17.85
C PRO A 91 -1.99 -5.26 17.17
N ALA A 92 -2.28 -5.70 15.94
CA ALA A 92 -1.43 -6.59 15.16
C ALA A 92 -0.32 -5.88 14.36
N HIS A 93 -0.16 -4.55 14.51
CA HIS A 93 0.89 -3.81 13.81
C HIS A 93 2.30 -4.33 14.15
N ILE A 94 3.19 -4.26 13.16
CA ILE A 94 4.60 -4.64 13.33
C ILE A 94 5.44 -3.44 13.77
N SER A 95 6.56 -3.73 14.42
CA SER A 95 7.53 -2.68 14.75
C SER A 95 8.15 -2.11 13.46
N PRO A 96 8.43 -0.80 13.40
CA PRO A 96 9.18 -0.22 12.28
C PRO A 96 10.57 -0.81 12.05
N MET A 97 11.16 -1.41 13.09
CA MET A 97 12.48 -2.05 13.06
C MET A 97 12.37 -3.58 13.07
N ASP A 98 11.26 -4.14 12.57
CA ASP A 98 11.08 -5.58 12.48
C ASP A 98 12.10 -6.19 11.51
N THR A 99 13.01 -7.02 12.04
CA THR A 99 14.17 -7.54 11.31
C THR A 99 13.79 -8.38 10.10
N GLN A 100 12.76 -9.23 10.22
CA GLN A 100 12.27 -10.06 9.13
C GLN A 100 11.70 -9.23 7.97
N PHE A 101 10.94 -8.18 8.30
CA PHE A 101 10.39 -7.29 7.30
C PHE A 101 11.49 -6.46 6.60
N VAL A 102 12.45 -5.93 7.35
CA VAL A 102 13.57 -5.15 6.80
C VAL A 102 14.45 -6.02 5.90
N ALA A 103 14.75 -7.26 6.31
CA ALA A 103 15.52 -8.20 5.50
C ALA A 103 14.83 -8.52 4.16
N ALA A 104 13.54 -8.87 4.21
CA ALA A 104 12.77 -9.14 2.99
C ALA A 104 12.64 -7.91 2.06
N ALA A 105 12.52 -6.71 2.64
CA ALA A 105 12.51 -5.47 1.86
C ALA A 105 13.86 -5.23 1.18
N ALA A 106 14.98 -5.49 1.87
CA ALA A 106 16.32 -5.36 1.30
C ALA A 106 16.57 -6.35 0.15
N GLU A 107 16.15 -7.61 0.29
CA GLU A 107 16.23 -8.62 -0.79
C GLU A 107 15.48 -8.20 -2.07
N LEU A 108 14.38 -7.45 -1.90
CA LEU A 108 13.58 -6.92 -3.01
C LEU A 108 14.09 -5.57 -3.55
N GLY A 109 15.22 -5.06 -3.04
CA GLY A 109 15.81 -3.78 -3.44
C GLY A 109 15.08 -2.55 -2.87
N LEU A 110 14.16 -2.74 -1.92
CA LEU A 110 13.39 -1.69 -1.25
C LEU A 110 14.13 -1.18 0.00
N THR A 111 15.32 -0.61 -0.22
CA THR A 111 16.23 -0.20 0.87
C THR A 111 15.82 1.11 1.57
N ARG A 112 15.02 1.96 0.91
CA ARG A 112 14.49 3.22 1.48
C ARG A 112 13.04 3.06 1.93
N PHE A 113 12.83 2.25 2.96
CA PHE A 113 11.51 1.97 3.52
C PHE A 113 11.41 2.48 4.96
N LYS A 114 10.34 3.20 5.29
CA LYS A 114 10.05 3.62 6.67
C LYS A 114 8.62 3.27 7.03
N LEU A 115 8.47 2.40 8.01
CA LEU A 115 7.19 2.18 8.66
C LEU A 115 6.89 3.33 9.62
N ALA A 116 5.71 3.93 9.49
CA ALA A 116 5.22 4.95 10.39
C ALA A 116 4.01 4.43 11.17
N ARG A 117 4.01 4.63 12.48
CA ARG A 117 2.80 4.43 13.30
C ARG A 117 1.83 5.57 13.00
N GLY A 118 0.54 5.26 12.83
CA GLY A 118 -0.49 6.29 12.84
C GLY A 118 -0.39 7.08 14.14
N SER A 119 -0.18 8.40 14.05
CA SER A 119 -0.24 9.25 15.24
C SER A 119 -1.64 9.12 15.83
N GLY A 120 -1.76 8.58 17.04
CA GLY A 120 -2.95 8.78 17.86
C GLY A 120 -3.28 10.27 17.87
N ARG A 121 -4.56 10.63 17.73
CA ARG A 121 -5.04 12.01 17.67
C ARG A 121 -4.39 12.82 18.80
N ARG A 122 -3.32 13.57 18.48
CA ARG A 122 -3.07 14.81 19.20
C ARG A 122 -4.02 15.81 18.58
N ALA A 123 -5.00 16.24 19.36
CA ALA A 123 -5.80 17.41 19.05
C ALA A 123 -4.85 18.58 18.84
N ALA A 124 -4.44 18.81 17.61
CA ALA A 124 -3.83 20.06 17.18
C ALA A 124 -4.96 20.87 16.55
N SER A 125 -5.72 21.56 17.39
CA SER A 125 -6.32 22.82 16.94
C SER A 125 -5.18 23.71 16.48
N LYS A 126 -5.26 24.22 15.25
CA LYS A 126 -4.80 25.55 14.83
C LYS A 126 -4.98 25.73 13.32
N SER A 127 -5.99 26.53 13.00
CA SER A 127 -6.11 27.43 11.84
C SER A 127 -5.80 26.86 10.45
N TRP A 128 -6.86 26.36 9.80
CA TRP A 128 -6.94 26.36 8.35
C TRP A 128 -7.17 27.81 7.88
N SER A 129 -6.09 28.55 7.64
CA SER A 129 -6.22 29.83 6.94
C SER A 129 -6.40 29.54 5.45
N ARG A 130 -7.58 29.90 4.94
CA ARG A 130 -7.83 30.02 3.51
C ARG A 130 -6.81 31.01 2.94
N ARG A 131 -5.96 30.57 2.00
CA ARG A 131 -5.37 31.47 1.01
C ARG A 131 -5.59 30.90 -0.39
N SER A 132 -6.60 31.47 -1.03
CA SER A 132 -6.96 31.35 -2.43
C SER A 132 -5.93 32.01 -3.35
N ARG A 133 -5.73 31.41 -4.54
CA ARG A 133 -5.15 31.97 -5.81
C ARG A 133 -3.69 32.41 -5.69
N GLN A 134 -2.80 32.16 -6.66
CA GLN A 134 -2.87 32.40 -8.12
C GLN A 134 -2.05 31.30 -8.82
N ARG A 135 -2.52 30.61 -9.87
CA ARG A 135 -2.47 31.02 -11.30
C ARG A 135 -1.12 31.65 -11.71
N THR A 136 -0.18 30.81 -12.16
CA THR A 136 0.67 31.10 -13.33
C THR A 136 0.92 29.76 -14.02
N GLY A 137 0.17 29.53 -15.10
CA GLY A 137 0.51 28.52 -16.09
C GLY A 137 1.57 29.10 -17.00
N SER A 138 2.62 28.34 -17.24
CA SER A 138 3.57 28.58 -18.33
C SER A 138 3.60 27.30 -19.17
N CYS A 139 2.70 27.27 -20.16
CA CYS A 139 2.84 26.42 -21.34
C CYS A 139 3.99 26.98 -22.19
N PRO A 140 4.95 26.17 -22.65
CA PRO A 140 5.89 26.61 -23.69
C PRO A 140 5.17 26.64 -25.05
N LEU A 141 5.19 27.83 -25.66
CA LEU A 141 4.75 28.10 -27.02
C LEU A 141 5.60 27.34 -28.04
N GLN A 142 4.95 26.79 -29.06
CA GLN A 142 5.61 26.19 -30.23
C GLN A 142 6.19 27.27 -31.16
N PRO A 143 7.27 27.00 -31.90
CA PRO A 143 7.83 27.94 -32.85
C PRO A 143 7.02 27.96 -34.17
N SER A 144 6.63 29.16 -34.58
CA SER A 144 6.04 29.47 -35.88
C SER A 144 7.09 29.41 -37.00
N THR A 145 6.78 28.71 -38.08
CA THR A 145 7.54 28.70 -39.33
C THR A 145 7.43 30.05 -40.07
N PRO A 146 8.50 30.59 -40.67
CA PRO A 146 8.40 31.72 -41.58
C PRO A 146 8.11 31.24 -43.00
N ARG A 147 7.23 31.98 -43.67
CA ARG A 147 6.86 31.83 -45.07
C ARG A 147 7.72 32.82 -45.88
N SER A 148 8.38 32.32 -46.92
CA SER A 148 8.93 33.08 -48.06
C SER A 148 8.81 32.20 -49.28
#